data_AF-A0A7K4HBC3-F1
#
_entry.id   AF-A0A7K4HBC3-F1
#
_cell.length_a   1.000
_cell.length_b   1.000
_cell.length_c   1.000
_cell.angle_alpha   90.00
_cell.angle_beta   90.00
_cell.angle_gamma   90.00
#
_symmetry.space_group_name_H-M   'P 1'
#
loop_
_entity.id
_entity.type
_entity.pdbx_description
1 polymer ?
#
loop_
_entity_poly.entity_id
_entity_poly.type
_entity_poly.pdbx_seq_one_letter_code
_entity_poly.pdbx_strand_id
1 'polypeptide(L)'
;MIFQLDYITVFTLLFVSYFGITLILFVAGISIMQMYASSKGWDNSFKIPLRINVILLAINLAVGIPLIFLYGDSVVLDFVRFGINMVIGAIFMIKYYKKDRIESVQFILIVQFILFIIAVIFSNIFAMISLYVVGA
;
A
#
# COMPACT_ATOMS: atom_id res chain seq x y z
N MET A 1 -9.41 -25.81 24.58
CA MET A 1 -8.83 -24.51 24.94
C MET A 1 -9.11 -23.55 23.80
N ILE A 2 -9.87 -22.48 24.04
CA ILE A 2 -9.95 -21.37 23.08
C ILE A 2 -8.57 -20.72 23.08
N PHE A 3 -7.95 -20.60 21.91
CA PHE A 3 -6.57 -20.14 21.72
C PHE A 3 -6.33 -18.81 22.45
N GLN A 4 -5.66 -18.87 23.61
CA GLN A 4 -5.02 -17.69 24.20
C GLN A 4 -3.71 -17.49 23.45
N LEU A 5 -3.79 -16.76 22.33
CA LEU A 5 -2.60 -16.24 21.67
C LEU A 5 -1.93 -15.24 22.60
N ASP A 6 -0.63 -15.42 22.84
CA ASP A 6 0.17 -14.42 23.53
C ASP A 6 0.15 -13.11 22.72
N TYR A 7 0.10 -11.99 23.42
CA TYR A 7 0.15 -10.65 22.84
C TYR A 7 1.37 -10.51 21.91
N ILE A 8 2.50 -11.10 22.28
CA ILE A 8 3.73 -11.11 21.46
C ILE A 8 3.49 -11.83 20.12
N THR A 9 2.77 -12.95 20.12
CA THR A 9 2.46 -13.71 18.90
C THR A 9 1.53 -12.93 17.98
N VAL A 10 0.44 -12.38 18.51
CA VAL A 10 -0.51 -11.55 17.73
C VAL A 10 0.20 -10.34 17.13
N PHE A 11 1.00 -9.65 17.94
CA PHE A 11 1.76 -8.49 17.51
C PHE A 11 2.74 -8.83 16.37
N THR A 12 3.50 -9.92 16.53
CA THR A 12 4.47 -10.36 15.52
C THR A 12 3.77 -10.70 14.20
N LEU A 13 2.63 -11.39 14.24
CA LEU A 13 1.86 -11.74 13.05
C LEU A 13 1.32 -10.52 12.32
N LEU A 14 0.75 -9.55 13.04
CA LEU A 14 0.26 -8.30 12.46
C LEU A 14 1.40 -7.49 11.84
N PHE A 15 2.53 -7.39 12.53
CA PHE A 15 3.70 -6.66 12.04
C PHE A 15 4.28 -7.27 10.76
N VAL A 16 4.49 -8.59 10.76
CA VAL A 16 5.03 -9.32 9.59
C VAL A 16 4.06 -9.23 8.42
N SER A 17 2.75 -9.39 8.65
CA SER A 17 1.74 -9.28 7.60
C SER A 17 1.71 -7.87 7.00
N TYR A 18 1.66 -6.84 7.85
CA TYR A 18 1.65 -5.45 7.40
C TYR A 18 2.90 -5.09 6.61
N PHE A 19 4.08 -5.47 7.12
CA PHE A 19 5.34 -5.21 6.44
C PHE A 19 5.42 -5.96 5.10
N GLY A 20 5.04 -7.23 5.07
CA GLY A 20 5.01 -8.06 3.87
C GLY A 20 4.09 -7.48 2.79
N ILE A 21 2.85 -7.12 3.15
CA ILE A 21 1.89 -6.49 2.24
C ILE A 21 2.45 -5.16 1.71
N THR A 22 3.02 -4.34 2.58
CA THR A 22 3.57 -3.03 2.19
C THR A 22 4.70 -3.18 1.16
N LEU A 23 5.57 -4.18 1.29
CA LEU A 23 6.62 -4.46 0.30
C LEU A 23 6.05 -4.96 -1.03
N ILE A 24 5.03 -5.81 -1.00
CA ILE A 24 4.36 -6.29 -2.21
C ILE A 24 3.73 -5.11 -2.95
N LEU A 25 3.01 -4.24 -2.23
CA LEU A 25 2.40 -3.04 -2.80
C LEU A 25 3.44 -2.05 -3.34
N PHE A 26 4.61 -1.95 -2.71
CA PHE A 26 5.71 -1.14 -3.22
C PHE A 26 6.19 -1.64 -4.59
N VAL A 27 6.45 -2.94 -4.72
CA VAL A 27 6.90 -3.53 -5.99
C VAL A 27 5.79 -3.44 -7.05
N ALA A 28 4.56 -3.79 -6.70
CA ALA A 28 3.42 -3.70 -7.59
C ALA A 28 3.18 -2.25 -8.04
N GLY A 29 3.30 -1.29 -7.14
CA GLY A 29 3.09 0.13 -7.40
C GLY A 29 4.09 0.69 -8.40
N ILE A 30 5.36 0.27 -8.33
CA ILE A 30 6.36 0.65 -9.33
C ILE A 30 5.95 0.14 -10.71
N SER A 31 5.64 -1.15 -10.82
CA SER A 31 5.30 -1.80 -12.09
C SER A 31 4.03 -1.21 -12.71
N ILE A 32 2.98 -1.02 -11.91
CA ILE A 32 1.70 -0.47 -12.39
C ILE A 32 1.88 0.98 -12.85
N MET A 33 2.56 1.82 -12.06
CA MET A 33 2.80 3.21 -12.47
C MET A 33 3.64 3.29 -13.74
N GLN A 34 4.69 2.49 -13.86
CA GLN A 34 5.53 2.50 -15.06
C GLN A 34 4.74 2.03 -16.29
N MET A 35 4.01 0.92 -16.17
CA MET A 35 3.21 0.38 -17.28
C MET A 35 2.16 1.39 -17.74
N TYR A 36 1.48 2.07 -16.81
CA TYR A 36 0.50 3.08 -17.14
C TYR A 36 1.14 4.35 -17.73
N ALA A 37 2.27 4.81 -17.19
CA ALA A 37 2.99 5.96 -17.74
C ALA A 37 3.51 5.69 -19.16
N SER A 38 3.98 4.47 -19.41
CA SER A 38 4.45 4.00 -20.71
C SER A 38 3.30 3.89 -21.72
N SER A 39 2.15 3.34 -21.32
CA SER A 39 0.98 3.23 -22.21
C SER A 39 0.38 4.59 -22.60
N LYS A 40 0.60 5.63 -21.77
CA LYS A 40 0.25 7.02 -22.07
C LYS A 40 1.35 7.80 -22.81
N GLY A 41 2.52 7.19 -23.03
CA GLY A 41 3.67 7.83 -23.69
C GLY A 41 4.31 8.95 -22.86
N TRP A 42 4.19 8.92 -21.54
CA TRP A 42 4.68 10.00 -20.66
C TRP A 42 6.13 9.84 -20.27
N ASP A 43 6.49 8.66 -19.78
CA ASP A 43 7.86 8.27 -19.46
C ASP A 43 7.94 6.75 -19.46
N ASN A 44 9.02 6.21 -20.02
CA ASN A 44 9.31 4.77 -19.99
C ASN A 44 10.33 4.42 -18.88
N SER A 45 10.88 5.42 -18.20
CA SER A 45 11.88 5.21 -17.17
C SER A 45 11.29 4.65 -15.87
N PHE A 46 12.04 3.77 -15.22
CA PHE A 46 11.69 3.28 -13.86
C PHE A 46 11.96 4.32 -12.77
N LYS A 47 12.68 5.41 -13.06
CA LYS A 47 13.19 6.34 -12.05
C LYS A 47 12.08 7.12 -11.36
N ILE A 48 11.09 7.59 -12.12
CA ILE A 48 9.97 8.37 -11.55
C ILE A 48 9.05 7.46 -10.71
N PRO A 49 8.52 6.33 -11.23
CA PRO A 49 7.75 5.38 -10.44
C PRO A 49 8.44 4.95 -9.14
N LEU A 50 9.75 4.64 -9.21
CA LEU A 50 10.52 4.25 -8.04
C LEU A 50 10.54 5.36 -6.98
N ARG A 51 10.85 6.61 -7.36
CA ARG A 51 10.90 7.73 -6.41
C ARG A 51 9.56 7.97 -5.71
N ILE A 52 8.46 7.92 -6.47
CA ILE A 52 7.12 8.11 -5.91
C ILE A 52 6.79 6.99 -4.93
N ASN A 53 7.02 5.73 -5.32
CA ASN A 53 6.73 4.58 -4.46
C ASN A 53 7.62 4.52 -3.22
N VAL A 54 8.88 4.97 -3.29
CA VAL A 54 9.75 5.04 -2.10
C VAL A 54 9.19 6.03 -1.08
N ILE A 55 8.68 7.16 -1.54
CA ILE A 55 8.07 8.16 -0.66
C ILE A 55 6.77 7.62 -0.05
N LEU A 56 5.91 7.00 -0.87
CA LEU A 56 4.68 6.37 -0.39
C LEU A 56 4.97 5.24 0.61
N LEU A 57 6.00 4.42 0.37
CA LEU A 57 6.46 3.38 1.29
C LEU A 57 6.87 4.00 2.65
N ALA A 58 7.71 5.04 2.62
CA ALA A 58 8.15 5.71 3.84
C ALA A 58 6.97 6.27 4.65
N ILE A 59 5.98 6.86 3.97
CA ILE A 59 4.77 7.37 4.62
C ILE A 59 3.91 6.24 5.17
N ASN A 60 3.69 5.16 4.42
CA ASN A 60 2.94 4.02 4.91
C ASN A 60 3.59 3.42 6.15
N LEU A 61 4.92 3.30 6.20
CA LEU A 61 5.60 2.83 7.41
C LEU A 61 5.51 3.83 8.57
N ALA A 62 5.77 5.12 8.31
CA ALA A 62 5.82 6.15 9.34
C ALA A 62 4.44 6.48 9.93
N VAL A 63 3.38 6.45 9.13
CA VAL A 63 2.01 6.77 9.54
C VAL A 63 1.21 5.50 9.81
N GLY A 64 1.37 4.47 9.00
CA GLY A 64 0.59 3.24 9.08
C GLY A 64 0.90 2.42 10.32
N ILE A 65 2.18 2.26 10.70
CA ILE A 65 2.54 1.48 11.90
C ILE A 65 1.95 2.10 13.17
N PRO A 66 2.13 3.41 13.45
CA PRO A 66 1.51 4.03 14.62
C PRO A 66 -0.02 3.95 14.60
N LEU A 67 -0.65 4.10 13.43
CA LEU A 67 -2.12 4.00 13.34
C LEU A 67 -2.65 2.60 13.66
N ILE A 68 -1.99 1.54 13.18
CA ILE A 68 -2.33 0.15 13.58
C ILE A 68 -2.17 -0.01 15.10
N PHE A 69 -1.11 0.56 15.67
CA PHE A 69 -0.86 0.42 17.10
C PHE A 69 -1.92 1.12 17.95
N LEU A 70 -2.34 2.33 17.56
CA LEU A 70 -3.29 3.15 18.33
C LEU A 70 -4.74 2.70 18.14
N TYR A 71 -5.11 2.23 16.95
CA TYR A 71 -6.51 2.01 16.56
C TYR A 71 -6.82 0.58 16.11
N GLY A 72 -5.82 -0.31 16.09
CA GLY A 72 -5.93 -1.65 15.52
C GLY A 72 -5.93 -1.64 14.00
N ASP A 73 -6.03 -2.82 13.37
CA ASP A 73 -6.24 -2.91 11.92
C ASP A 73 -7.74 -2.88 11.62
N SER A 74 -8.17 -1.94 10.77
CA SER A 74 -9.59 -1.76 10.47
C SER A 74 -9.80 -1.21 9.06
N VAL A 75 -10.94 -1.59 8.47
CA VAL A 75 -11.35 -1.12 7.14
C VAL A 75 -11.40 0.42 7.06
N VAL A 76 -11.77 1.09 8.16
CA VAL A 76 -11.79 2.56 8.22
C VAL A 76 -10.38 3.13 8.04
N LEU A 77 -9.37 2.56 8.69
CA LEU A 77 -7.99 3.00 8.54
C LEU A 77 -7.44 2.71 7.14
N ASP A 78 -7.89 1.63 6.50
CA ASP A 78 -7.52 1.33 5.11
C ASP A 78 -8.02 2.42 4.16
N PHE A 79 -9.26 2.90 4.34
CA PHE A 79 -9.78 4.03 3.59
C PHE A 79 -9.04 5.34 3.89
N VAL A 80 -8.66 5.59 5.14
CA VAL A 80 -7.87 6.77 5.52
C VAL A 80 -6.50 6.73 4.85
N ARG A 81 -5.79 5.60 4.89
CA ARG A 81 -4.49 5.40 4.24
C ARG A 81 -4.60 5.53 2.72
N PHE A 82 -5.65 4.95 2.13
CA PHE A 82 -5.95 5.09 0.72
C PHE A 82 -6.11 6.56 0.31
N GLY A 83 -6.87 7.34 1.10
CA GLY A 83 -7.02 8.77 0.90
C GLY A 83 -5.69 9.54 0.98
N ILE A 84 -4.89 9.28 2.02
CA ILE A 84 -3.55 9.89 2.18
C ILE A 84 -2.65 9.56 0.98
N ASN A 85 -2.59 8.29 0.57
CA ASN A 85 -1.79 7.82 -0.56
C ASN A 85 -2.24 8.44 -1.88
N MET A 86 -3.55 8.63 -2.09
CA MET A 86 -4.07 9.35 -3.25
C MET A 86 -3.63 10.81 -3.28
N VAL A 87 -3.80 11.54 -2.18
CA VAL A 87 -3.44 12.98 -2.12
C VAL A 87 -1.95 13.16 -2.37
N ILE A 88 -1.12 12.39 -1.67
CA ILE A 88 0.33 12.50 -1.78
C ILE A 88 0.81 12.03 -3.16
N GLY A 89 0.28 10.90 -3.64
CA GLY A 89 0.57 10.39 -4.97
C GLY A 89 0.22 11.41 -6.07
N ALA A 90 -0.95 12.07 -5.98
CA ALA A 90 -1.35 13.11 -6.94
C ALA A 90 -0.35 14.27 -6.97
N ILE A 91 0.07 14.77 -5.80
CA ILE A 91 1.04 15.86 -5.68
C ILE A 91 2.35 15.49 -6.38
N PHE A 92 2.85 14.27 -6.17
CA PHE A 92 4.08 13.81 -6.80
C PHE A 92 3.93 13.55 -8.29
N MET A 93 2.79 13.03 -8.75
CA MET A 93 2.50 12.85 -10.17
C MET A 93 2.53 14.18 -10.91
N ILE A 94 1.88 15.22 -10.37
CA ILE A 94 1.90 16.58 -10.94
C ILE A 94 3.35 17.09 -11.02
N LYS A 95 4.11 16.93 -9.92
CA LYS A 95 5.49 17.44 -9.83
C LYS A 95 6.45 16.76 -10.80
N TYR A 96 6.41 15.43 -10.91
CA TYR A 96 7.39 14.66 -11.67
C TYR A 96 7.03 14.47 -13.14
N TYR A 97 5.77 14.20 -13.45
CA TYR A 97 5.32 14.01 -14.84
C TYR A 97 4.95 15.33 -15.52
N LYS A 98 4.86 16.44 -14.76
CA LYS A 98 4.50 17.78 -15.27
C LYS A 98 3.20 17.78 -16.08
N LYS A 99 2.25 16.94 -15.68
CA LYS A 99 0.93 16.81 -16.32
C LYS A 99 -0.11 17.65 -15.60
N ASP A 100 -1.22 17.89 -16.30
CA ASP A 100 -2.36 18.60 -15.73
C ASP A 100 -2.88 17.90 -14.47
N ARG A 101 -3.47 18.71 -13.57
CA ARG A 101 -4.01 18.22 -12.30
C ARG A 101 -5.00 17.09 -12.50
N ILE A 102 -5.88 17.21 -13.49
CA ILE A 102 -6.95 16.23 -13.72
C ILE A 102 -6.36 14.89 -14.19
N GLU A 103 -5.46 14.90 -15.17
CA GLU A 103 -4.80 13.68 -15.66
C GLU A 103 -3.99 12.99 -14.56
N SER A 104 -3.28 13.78 -13.74
CA SER A 104 -2.49 13.25 -12.63
C SER A 104 -3.36 12.61 -11.55
N VAL A 105 -4.50 13.21 -11.24
CA VAL A 105 -5.48 12.67 -10.27
C VAL A 105 -6.13 11.39 -10.82
N GLN A 106 -6.53 11.36 -12.09
CA GLN A 106 -7.09 10.16 -12.71
C GLN A 106 -6.09 9.01 -12.72
N PHE A 107 -4.83 9.31 -13.07
CA PHE A 107 -3.75 8.33 -13.05
C PHE A 107 -3.59 7.72 -11.66
N ILE A 108 -3.39 8.55 -10.63
CA ILE A 108 -3.13 8.03 -9.29
C ILE A 108 -4.34 7.29 -8.73
N LEU A 109 -5.56 7.73 -9.06
CA LEU A 109 -6.78 7.04 -8.64
C LEU A 109 -6.84 5.62 -9.21
N ILE A 110 -6.52 5.43 -10.49
CA ILE A 110 -6.48 4.10 -11.10
C ILE A 110 -5.41 3.23 -10.45
N VAL A 111 -4.19 3.77 -10.30
CA VAL A 111 -3.09 3.02 -9.68
C VAL A 111 -3.42 2.63 -8.25
N GLN A 112 -3.90 3.57 -7.43
CA GLN A 112 -4.26 3.30 -6.04
C GLN A 112 -5.41 2.32 -5.93
N PHE A 113 -6.41 2.41 -6.81
CA PHE A 113 -7.51 1.45 -6.80
C PHE A 113 -7.04 0.01 -7.09
N ILE A 114 -6.13 -0.17 -8.05
CA ILE A 114 -5.52 -1.49 -8.32
C ILE A 114 -4.70 -1.95 -7.10
N LEU A 115 -3.88 -1.08 -6.52
CA LEU A 115 -3.10 -1.40 -5.32
C LEU A 115 -3.99 -1.75 -4.13
N PHE A 116 -5.15 -1.10 -3.98
CA PHE A 116 -6.12 -1.40 -2.94
C PHE A 116 -6.69 -2.81 -3.10
N ILE A 117 -7.05 -3.21 -4.33
CA ILE A 117 -7.51 -4.59 -4.61
C ILE A 117 -6.41 -5.60 -4.26
N ILE A 118 -5.17 -5.33 -4.67
CA ILE A 118 -4.01 -6.17 -4.34
C ILE A 118 -3.85 -6.28 -2.83
N ALA A 119 -3.92 -5.15 -2.11
CA ALA A 119 -3.81 -5.11 -0.66
C ALA A 119 -4.85 -6.02 0.00
N VAL A 120 -6.13 -5.90 -0.38
CA VAL A 120 -7.22 -6.72 0.15
C VAL A 120 -6.97 -8.21 -0.09
N ILE A 121 -6.54 -8.59 -1.30
CA ILE A 121 -6.24 -10.00 -1.63
C ILE A 121 -5.13 -10.53 -0.72
N PHE A 122 -4.01 -9.81 -0.61
CA PHE A 122 -2.89 -10.25 0.20
C PHE A 122 -3.19 -10.24 1.70
N SER A 123 -3.95 -9.26 2.21
CA SER A 123 -4.42 -9.27 3.60
C SER A 123 -5.19 -10.54 3.94
N ASN A 124 -6.08 -10.99 3.05
CA ASN A 124 -6.82 -12.24 3.24
C ASN A 124 -5.90 -13.48 3.19
N ILE A 125 -4.92 -13.50 2.30
CA ILE A 125 -3.92 -14.59 2.23
C ILE A 125 -3.11 -14.65 3.53
N PHE A 126 -2.57 -13.51 4.00
CA PHE A 126 -1.80 -13.45 5.24
C PHE A 126 -2.66 -13.83 6.46
N ALA A 127 -3.93 -13.44 6.49
CA ALA A 127 -4.86 -13.84 7.55
C ALA A 127 -5.06 -15.37 7.56
N MET A 128 -5.27 -16.00 6.40
CA MET A 128 -5.39 -17.46 6.31
C MET A 128 -4.11 -18.20 6.72
N ILE A 129 -2.94 -17.71 6.29
CA ILE A 129 -1.64 -18.26 6.71
C ILE A 129 -1.48 -18.14 8.23
N SER A 130 -1.85 -16.99 8.79
CA SER A 130 -1.74 -16.76 10.24
C SER A 130 -2.62 -17.72 11.04
N LEU A 131 -3.85 -18.00 10.58
CA LEU A 131 -4.72 -19.01 11.20
C LEU A 131 -4.10 -20.41 11.16
N TYR A 132 -3.49 -20.79 10.03
CA TYR A 132 -2.83 -22.09 9.88
C TYR A 132 -1.60 -22.22 10.78
N VAL A 133 -0.75 -21.19 10.86
CA VAL A 133 0.48 -21.19 11.68
C VAL A 133 0.16 -21.23 13.18
N VAL A 134 -0.92 -20.58 13.60
CA VAL A 134 -1.39 -20.58 14.98
C VAL A 134 -2.09 -21.90 15.38
N GLY A 135 -2.42 -22.75 14.41
CA GLY A 135 -2.95 -24.09 14.65
C GLY A 135 -4.48 -24.17 14.70
N ALA A 136 -5.18 -23.49 13.77
CA ALA A 136 -6.56 -23.85 13.44
C ALA A 136 -6.64 -25.19 12.68
#